data_AF-A0A838R1T9-F1
#
_entry.id   AF-A0A838R1T9-F1
#
_cell.length_a   1.000
_cell.length_b   1.000
_cell.length_c   1.000
_cell.angle_alpha   90.00
_cell.angle_beta   90.00
_cell.angle_gamma   90.00
#
_symmetry.space_group_name_H-M   'P 1'
#
loop_
_entity.id
_entity.type
_entity.pdbx_description
1 polymer ?
#
loop_
_entity_poly.entity_id
_entity_poly.type
_entity_poly.pdbx_seq_one_letter_code
_entity_poly.pdbx_strand_id
1 'polypeptide(L)'
;MATPTAIVAYLGLFAGAAVLFLFVNLLVGKLLRPNLPNQEKLEVYECGEPTIGSSFVQFDLRFYVVALLFIIFDVEVAFFFPWATVYGKATQLTSPNMPVVMAELDPSLSPTELSPQASERLRELGVNSPTLPTLSPARARELNVGSDPAAQSRAAMQDMAGKIALTSLWDIGLFFAVLMVGFAYVWKRGDLDWVRSTRSHSGEVVERAPVSLELEQRGARPAGSILTA
;
A
#
# COMPACT_ATOMS: atom_id res chain seq x y z
N MET A 1 3.25 2.75 31.10
CA MET A 1 3.08 2.44 29.66
C MET A 1 1.66 1.94 29.46
N ALA A 2 0.93 2.36 28.43
CA ALA A 2 -0.41 1.83 28.17
C ALA A 2 -0.31 0.33 27.89
N THR A 3 -1.15 -0.49 28.52
CA THR A 3 -1.19 -1.93 28.22
C THR A 3 -1.68 -2.13 26.78
N PRO A 4 -1.30 -3.22 26.10
CA PRO A 4 -1.81 -3.51 24.75
C PRO A 4 -3.34 -3.47 24.69
N THR A 5 -3.99 -3.94 25.75
CA THR A 5 -5.45 -3.88 25.92
C THR A 5 -5.99 -2.45 25.97
N ALA A 6 -5.30 -1.53 26.65
CA ALA A 6 -5.68 -0.13 26.70
C ALA A 6 -5.53 0.55 25.33
N ILE A 7 -4.45 0.26 24.60
CA ILE A 7 -4.25 0.79 23.24
C ILE A 7 -5.39 0.37 22.32
N VAL A 8 -5.73 -0.94 22.31
CA VAL A 8 -6.84 -1.46 21.51
C VAL A 8 -8.17 -0.83 21.93
N ALA A 9 -8.41 -0.66 23.23
CA ALA A 9 -9.61 -0.02 23.74
C ALA A 9 -9.72 1.45 23.27
N TYR A 10 -8.63 2.22 23.30
CA TYR A 10 -8.62 3.60 22.80
C TYR A 10 -8.84 3.68 21.29
N LEU A 11 -8.23 2.79 20.51
CA LEU A 11 -8.45 2.71 19.07
C LEU A 11 -9.91 2.34 18.74
N GLY A 12 -10.47 1.36 19.46
CA GLY A 12 -11.87 0.97 19.32
C GLY A 12 -12.83 2.11 19.68
N LEU A 13 -12.56 2.82 20.78
CA LEU A 13 -13.34 3.99 21.18
C LEU A 13 -13.28 5.10 20.13
N PHE A 14 -12.09 5.42 19.62
CA PHE A 14 -11.89 6.43 18.58
C PHE A 14 -12.63 6.07 17.29
N ALA A 15 -12.46 4.83 16.80
CA ALA A 15 -13.15 4.35 15.60
C ALA A 15 -14.67 4.34 15.79
N GLY A 16 -15.14 3.89 16.96
CA GLY A 16 -16.56 3.90 17.31
C GLY A 16 -17.15 5.32 17.35
N ALA A 17 -16.42 6.27 17.94
CA ALA A 17 -16.82 7.67 17.94
C ALA A 17 -16.86 8.28 16.53
N ALA A 18 -15.88 7.96 15.68
CA ALA A 18 -15.85 8.42 14.28
C ALA A 18 -17.04 7.87 13.47
N VAL A 19 -17.33 6.58 13.61
CA VAL A 19 -18.50 5.93 12.99
C VAL A 19 -19.78 6.57 13.50
N LEU A 20 -19.94 6.69 14.82
CA LEU A 20 -21.11 7.33 15.43
C LEU A 20 -21.30 8.75 14.91
N PHE A 21 -20.23 9.55 14.87
CA PHE A 21 -20.27 10.91 14.36
C PHE A 21 -20.74 10.95 12.91
N LEU A 22 -20.21 10.10 12.04
CA LEU A 22 -20.64 10.00 10.64
C LEU A 22 -22.14 9.66 10.54
N PHE A 23 -22.60 8.64 11.25
CA PHE A 23 -24.00 8.19 11.19
C PHE A 23 -24.98 9.18 11.82
N VAL A 24 -24.63 9.83 12.94
CA VAL A 24 -25.46 10.85 13.57
C VAL A 24 -25.67 12.03 12.61
N ASN A 25 -24.61 12.50 11.94
CA ASN A 25 -24.75 13.59 10.97
C ASN A 25 -25.62 13.19 9.76
N LEU A 26 -25.45 11.98 9.23
CA LEU A 26 -26.33 11.47 8.17
C LEU A 26 -27.79 11.34 8.63
N LEU A 27 -28.03 10.88 9.86
CA LEU A 27 -29.37 10.72 10.42
C LEU A 27 -30.05 12.07 10.67
N VAL A 28 -29.32 13.03 11.25
CA VAL A 28 -29.78 14.40 11.44
C VAL A 28 -30.09 15.04 10.08
N GLY A 29 -29.20 14.89 9.09
CA GLY A 29 -29.42 15.36 7.73
C GLY A 29 -30.66 14.74 7.08
N LYS A 30 -30.89 13.44 7.25
CA LYS A 30 -32.09 12.74 6.77
C LYS A 30 -33.37 13.19 7.48
N LEU A 31 -33.31 13.49 8.78
CA LEU A 31 -34.48 13.90 9.58
C LEU A 31 -34.87 15.37 9.34
N LEU A 32 -33.88 16.26 9.18
CA LEU A 32 -34.12 17.69 8.96
C LEU A 32 -34.43 18.03 7.48
N ARG A 33 -33.97 17.21 6.52
CA ARG A 33 -34.14 17.49 5.09
C ARG A 33 -35.60 17.32 4.64
N PRO A 34 -36.19 18.30 3.94
CA PRO A 34 -37.48 18.12 3.27
C PRO A 34 -37.42 17.02 2.21
N ASN A 35 -38.32 16.04 2.31
CA ASN A 35 -38.41 14.92 1.37
C ASN A 35 -39.52 15.16 0.32
N LEU A 36 -39.15 15.73 -0.83
CA LEU A 36 -40.05 16.06 -1.94
C LEU A 36 -39.56 15.40 -3.26
N PRO A 37 -39.74 14.07 -3.41
CA PRO A 37 -39.37 13.35 -4.63
C PRO A 37 -40.33 13.71 -5.77
N ASN A 38 -39.81 13.86 -6.97
CA ASN A 38 -40.56 14.02 -8.22
C ASN A 38 -39.86 13.17 -9.30
N GLN A 39 -40.52 12.89 -10.44
CA GLN A 39 -39.94 12.03 -11.47
C GLN A 39 -38.64 12.63 -12.04
N GLU A 40 -38.67 13.93 -12.38
CA GLU A 40 -37.50 14.67 -12.90
C GLU A 40 -36.25 14.63 -12.00
N LYS A 41 -36.36 14.73 -10.66
CA LYS A 41 -35.18 14.67 -9.75
C LYS A 41 -34.65 13.24 -9.58
N LEU A 42 -35.44 12.23 -9.95
CA LEU A 42 -35.05 10.82 -9.87
C LEU A 42 -34.45 10.32 -11.18
N GLU A 43 -34.52 11.11 -12.25
CA GLU A 43 -33.86 10.82 -13.52
C GLU A 43 -32.36 11.14 -13.48
N VAL A 44 -31.61 10.48 -14.35
CA VAL A 44 -30.16 10.68 -14.49
C VAL A 44 -29.90 12.04 -15.14
N TYR A 45 -28.97 12.81 -14.58
CA TYR A 45 -28.62 14.11 -15.12
C TYR A 45 -27.86 13.98 -16.46
N GLU A 46 -28.44 14.50 -17.54
CA GLU A 46 -27.86 14.51 -18.89
C GLU A 46 -27.99 15.91 -19.52
N CYS A 47 -27.55 16.94 -18.79
CA CYS A 47 -27.54 18.34 -19.25
C CYS A 47 -28.89 18.90 -19.76
N GLY A 48 -30.01 18.30 -19.35
CA GLY A 48 -31.38 18.71 -19.72
C GLY A 48 -32.00 17.93 -20.88
N GLU A 49 -31.29 16.95 -21.45
CA GLU A 49 -31.82 16.04 -22.48
C GLU A 49 -32.19 14.68 -21.87
N PRO A 50 -33.13 13.91 -22.46
CA PRO A 50 -33.40 12.56 -22.03
C PRO A 50 -32.22 11.64 -22.35
N THR A 51 -31.88 10.73 -21.43
CA THR A 51 -30.78 9.78 -21.64
C THR A 51 -31.07 8.84 -22.80
N ILE A 52 -30.14 8.75 -23.76
CA ILE A 52 -30.22 7.82 -24.88
C ILE A 52 -29.04 6.83 -24.80
N GLY A 53 -29.35 5.54 -24.87
CA GLY A 53 -28.35 4.47 -24.86
C GLY A 53 -28.00 3.99 -23.45
N SER A 54 -27.07 3.04 -23.37
CA SER A 54 -26.64 2.45 -22.09
C SER A 54 -25.50 3.24 -21.47
N SER A 55 -25.52 3.40 -20.15
CA SER A 55 -24.39 3.95 -19.38
C SER A 55 -23.17 3.01 -19.30
N PHE A 56 -23.31 1.76 -19.74
CA PHE A 56 -22.21 0.80 -19.82
C PHE A 56 -21.42 0.98 -21.11
N VAL A 57 -20.38 1.80 -21.05
CA VAL A 57 -19.42 2.03 -22.14
C VAL A 57 -18.12 1.27 -21.91
N GLN A 58 -17.47 0.84 -23.00
CA GLN A 58 -16.12 0.26 -22.92
C GLN A 58 -15.11 1.36 -22.63
N PHE A 59 -14.51 1.31 -21.44
CA PHE A 59 -13.40 2.19 -21.08
C PHE A 59 -12.07 1.63 -21.58
N ASP A 60 -11.11 2.51 -21.82
CA ASP A 60 -9.76 2.13 -22.26
C ASP A 60 -9.07 1.23 -21.22
N LEU A 61 -8.36 0.19 -21.66
CA LEU A 61 -7.67 -0.76 -20.76
C LEU A 61 -6.57 -0.09 -19.91
N ARG A 62 -6.15 1.12 -20.23
CA ARG A 62 -5.16 1.89 -19.45
C ARG A 62 -5.55 2.09 -17.99
N PHE A 63 -6.83 2.27 -17.69
CA PHE A 63 -7.30 2.38 -16.30
C PHE A 63 -6.98 1.11 -15.49
N TYR A 64 -7.09 -0.06 -16.14
CA TYR A 64 -6.77 -1.34 -15.53
C TYR A 64 -5.26 -1.48 -15.29
N VAL A 65 -4.40 -1.02 -16.21
CA VAL A 65 -2.95 -1.10 -16.02
C VAL A 65 -2.50 -0.26 -14.82
N VAL A 66 -3.03 0.96 -14.67
CA VAL A 66 -2.72 1.81 -13.51
C VAL A 66 -3.20 1.15 -12.21
N ALA A 67 -4.40 0.56 -12.19
CA ALA A 67 -4.90 -0.16 -11.02
C ALA A 67 -4.04 -1.38 -10.67
N LEU A 68 -3.60 -2.14 -11.67
CA LEU A 68 -2.73 -3.30 -11.48
C LEU A 68 -1.35 -2.89 -10.95
N LEU A 69 -0.77 -1.82 -11.49
CA LEU A 69 0.48 -1.25 -10.99
C LEU A 69 0.35 -0.79 -9.54
N PHE A 70 -0.77 -0.16 -9.18
CA PHE A 70 -1.04 0.24 -7.80
C PHE A 70 -1.05 -0.98 -6.87
N ILE A 71 -1.77 -2.05 -7.23
CA ILE A 71 -1.84 -3.27 -6.42
C ILE A 71 -0.45 -3.90 -6.25
N ILE A 72 0.33 -3.99 -7.34
CA ILE A 72 1.69 -4.52 -7.28
C ILE A 72 2.52 -3.66 -6.34
N PHE A 73 2.57 -2.34 -6.56
CA PHE A 73 3.39 -1.45 -5.72
C PHE A 73 2.95 -1.45 -4.25
N ASP A 74 1.65 -1.54 -3.96
CA ASP A 74 1.11 -1.58 -2.60
C ASP A 74 1.59 -2.83 -1.84
N VAL A 75 1.52 -4.00 -2.48
CA VAL A 75 2.06 -5.25 -1.91
C VAL A 75 3.57 -5.17 -1.73
N GLU A 76 4.28 -4.54 -2.67
CA GLU A 76 5.74 -4.42 -2.61
C GLU A 76 6.19 -3.48 -1.48
N VAL A 77 5.46 -2.39 -1.23
CA VAL A 77 5.67 -1.51 -0.07
C VAL A 77 5.36 -2.22 1.25
N ALA A 78 4.41 -3.17 1.27
CA ALA A 78 4.14 -3.95 2.47
C ALA A 78 5.39 -4.75 2.93
N PHE A 79 6.28 -5.15 2.02
CA PHE A 79 7.54 -5.80 2.37
C PHE A 79 8.59 -4.86 2.99
N PHE A 80 8.42 -3.54 2.89
CA PHE A 80 9.31 -2.59 3.57
C PHE A 80 9.16 -2.66 5.09
N PHE A 81 7.98 -3.02 5.62
CA PHE A 81 7.75 -3.11 7.07
C PHE A 81 8.63 -4.16 7.75
N PRO A 82 8.60 -5.46 7.37
CA PRO A 82 9.44 -6.46 8.01
C PRO A 82 10.93 -6.12 7.88
N TRP A 83 11.37 -5.67 6.70
CA TRP A 83 12.74 -5.19 6.49
C TRP A 83 13.12 -4.06 7.47
N ALA A 84 12.28 -3.03 7.57
CA ALA A 84 12.53 -1.88 8.45
C ALA A 84 12.63 -2.29 9.92
N THR A 85 11.86 -3.30 10.36
CA THR A 85 11.99 -3.81 11.72
C THR A 85 13.33 -4.51 11.98
N VAL A 86 13.83 -5.28 11.01
CA VAL A 86 15.13 -5.97 11.12
C VAL A 86 16.27 -4.97 11.10
N TYR A 87 16.30 -4.10 10.09
CA TYR A 87 17.31 -3.05 9.96
C TYR A 87 17.32 -2.11 11.18
N GLY A 88 16.13 -1.71 11.63
CA GLY A 88 15.95 -0.90 12.82
C GLY A 88 16.59 -1.54 14.05
N LYS A 89 16.21 -2.76 14.42
CA LYS A 89 16.74 -3.47 15.59
C LYS A 89 18.26 -3.71 15.49
N ALA A 90 18.76 -4.10 14.32
CA ALA A 90 20.20 -4.26 14.10
C ALA A 90 20.97 -2.95 14.35
N THR A 91 20.42 -1.82 13.88
CA THR A 91 21.01 -0.49 14.12
C THR A 91 20.96 -0.07 15.59
N GLN A 92 19.96 -0.51 16.36
CA GLN A 92 19.94 -0.21 17.81
C GLN A 92 21.03 -0.97 18.55
N LEU A 93 21.31 -2.22 18.16
CA LEU A 93 22.39 -3.03 18.72
C LEU A 93 23.79 -2.48 18.39
N THR A 94 23.94 -1.67 17.34
CA THR A 94 25.19 -0.96 17.05
C THR A 94 25.32 0.36 17.82
N SER A 95 24.24 0.84 18.45
CA SER A 95 24.22 2.13 19.15
C SER A 95 25.20 2.14 20.33
N PRO A 96 26.02 3.20 20.49
CA PRO A 96 26.91 3.34 21.65
C PRO A 96 26.18 3.45 22.99
N ASN A 97 24.92 3.90 22.97
CA ASN A 97 24.13 4.17 24.17
C ASN A 97 23.32 2.96 24.64
N MET A 98 23.37 1.84 23.91
CA MET A 98 22.66 0.62 24.28
C MET A 98 23.60 -0.29 25.07
N PRO A 99 23.32 -0.60 26.35
CA PRO A 99 24.12 -1.55 27.10
C PRO A 99 23.91 -2.95 26.53
N VAL A 100 24.98 -3.63 26.16
CA VAL A 100 24.99 -4.97 25.56
C VAL A 100 25.16 -6.05 26.61
N VAL A 101 25.98 -5.79 27.64
CA VAL A 101 26.30 -6.74 28.71
C VAL A 101 25.86 -6.22 30.08
N MET A 102 25.62 -7.12 31.04
CA MET A 102 25.22 -6.76 32.41
C MET A 102 26.23 -5.81 33.09
N ALA A 103 27.53 -6.04 32.88
CA ALA A 103 28.60 -5.21 33.45
C ALA A 103 28.57 -3.73 33.00
N GLU A 104 27.90 -3.40 31.89
CA GLU A 104 27.73 -2.01 31.43
C GLU A 104 26.60 -1.28 32.18
N LEU A 105 25.65 -2.02 32.77
CA LEU A 105 24.59 -1.45 33.61
C LEU A 105 25.10 -1.23 35.04
N ASP A 106 25.80 -2.23 35.57
CA ASP A 106 26.42 -2.20 36.89
C ASP A 106 27.75 -2.96 36.82
N PRO A 107 28.90 -2.31 37.08
CA PRO A 107 30.22 -2.94 37.03
C PRO A 107 30.40 -4.16 37.95
N SER A 108 29.53 -4.36 38.94
CA SER A 108 29.56 -5.53 39.83
C SER A 108 28.96 -6.80 39.21
N LEU A 109 28.27 -6.68 38.08
CA LEU A 109 27.62 -7.79 37.38
C LEU A 109 28.56 -8.48 36.37
N SER A 110 28.13 -9.63 35.85
CA SER A 110 28.95 -10.45 34.94
C SER A 110 29.20 -9.79 33.57
N PRO A 111 30.45 -9.76 33.08
CA PRO A 111 30.79 -9.19 31.77
C PRO A 111 30.43 -10.09 30.59
N THR A 112 30.00 -11.33 30.86
CA THR A 112 29.74 -12.38 29.85
C THR A 112 28.26 -12.76 29.78
N GLU A 113 27.38 -11.96 30.37
CA GLU A 113 25.93 -12.12 30.25
C GLU A 113 25.32 -10.94 29.52
N LEU A 114 24.35 -11.23 28.66
CA LEU A 114 23.60 -10.24 27.89
C LEU A 114 22.77 -9.33 28.79
N SER A 115 22.69 -8.06 28.44
CA SER A 115 21.73 -7.14 29.05
C SER A 115 20.28 -7.55 28.72
N PRO A 116 19.27 -7.15 29.52
CA PRO A 116 17.88 -7.52 29.24
C PRO A 116 17.44 -6.90 27.91
N GLN A 117 17.84 -5.66 27.66
CA GLN A 117 17.54 -4.93 26.43
C GLN A 117 18.16 -5.61 25.20
N ALA A 118 19.44 -6.00 25.26
CA ALA A 118 20.10 -6.68 24.15
C ALA A 118 19.48 -8.06 23.89
N SER A 119 19.16 -8.80 24.96
CA SER A 119 18.50 -10.11 24.85
C SER A 119 17.12 -10.01 24.20
N GLU A 120 16.34 -8.96 24.52
CA GLU A 120 15.04 -8.71 23.94
C GLU A 120 15.16 -8.39 22.45
N ARG A 121 16.09 -7.51 22.04
CA ARG A 121 16.28 -7.19 20.62
C ARG A 121 16.73 -8.37 19.79
N LEU A 122 17.56 -9.25 20.35
CA LEU A 122 17.95 -10.48 19.67
C LEU A 122 16.76 -11.45 19.53
N ARG A 123 15.91 -11.57 20.56
CA ARG A 123 14.67 -12.36 20.47
C ARG A 123 13.72 -11.80 19.42
N GLU A 124 13.56 -10.48 19.38
CA GLU A 124 12.76 -9.78 18.37
C GLU A 124 13.34 -9.89 16.94
N LEU A 125 14.64 -10.16 16.80
CA LEU A 125 15.29 -10.51 15.54
C LEU A 125 15.11 -12.00 15.17
N GLY A 126 14.46 -12.79 16.02
CA GLY A 126 14.20 -14.22 15.81
C GLY A 126 15.18 -15.17 16.50
N VAL A 127 16.09 -14.67 17.35
CA VAL A 127 17.04 -15.50 18.10
C VAL A 127 16.36 -16.06 19.35
N ASN A 128 15.95 -17.33 19.31
CA ASN A 128 15.20 -17.97 20.40
C ASN A 128 15.98 -18.08 21.72
N SER A 129 17.30 -18.30 21.62
CA SER A 129 18.22 -18.41 22.77
C SER A 129 19.42 -17.49 22.53
N PRO A 130 19.29 -16.19 22.87
CA PRO A 130 20.34 -15.23 22.59
C PRO A 130 21.56 -15.50 23.48
N THR A 131 22.70 -15.71 22.84
CA THR A 131 24.01 -15.85 23.49
C THR A 131 24.94 -14.77 22.96
N LEU A 132 25.95 -14.39 23.75
CA LEU A 132 26.93 -13.41 23.27
C LEU A 132 27.72 -13.98 22.09
N PRO A 133 27.84 -13.23 20.98
CA PRO A 133 28.75 -13.58 19.91
C PRO A 133 30.19 -13.41 20.38
N THR A 134 31.08 -14.24 19.85
CA THR A 134 32.52 -14.19 20.15
C THR A 134 33.26 -13.47 19.03
N LEU A 135 34.14 -12.53 19.38
CA LEU A 135 35.01 -11.88 18.41
C LEU A 135 36.22 -12.76 18.09
N SER A 136 36.55 -12.94 16.80
CA SER A 136 37.77 -13.67 16.44
C SER A 136 39.02 -12.85 16.83
N PRO A 137 40.14 -13.49 17.21
CA PRO A 137 41.36 -12.76 17.59
C PRO A 137 41.95 -11.88 16.48
N ALA A 138 41.70 -12.21 15.21
CA ALA A 138 42.08 -11.37 14.08
C ALA A 138 41.22 -10.10 14.02
N ARG A 139 39.90 -10.25 14.15
CA ARG A 139 38.95 -9.12 14.11
C ARG A 139 39.09 -8.20 15.33
N ALA A 140 39.39 -8.76 16.51
CA ALA A 140 39.68 -7.98 17.72
C ALA A 140 40.86 -7.02 17.54
N ARG A 141 41.93 -7.50 16.88
CA ARG A 141 43.10 -6.67 16.55
C ARG A 141 42.77 -5.60 15.52
N GLU A 142 41.99 -5.93 14.50
CA GLU A 142 41.56 -4.97 13.48
C GLU A 142 40.72 -3.83 14.06
N LEU A 143 39.83 -4.16 15.01
CA LEU A 143 38.98 -3.19 15.70
C LEU A 143 39.66 -2.49 16.88
N ASN A 144 40.95 -2.75 17.13
CA ASN A 144 41.72 -2.21 18.27
C ASN A 144 41.03 -2.39 19.64
N VAL A 145 40.38 -3.54 19.85
CA VAL A 145 39.66 -3.83 21.10
C VAL A 145 40.63 -4.42 22.12
N GLY A 146 40.60 -3.90 23.34
CA GLY A 146 41.45 -4.37 24.44
C GLY A 146 41.12 -5.78 24.93
N SER A 147 41.81 -6.22 25.99
CA SER A 147 41.59 -7.51 26.63
C SER A 147 40.42 -7.55 27.62
N ASP A 148 39.69 -6.44 27.78
CA ASP A 148 38.53 -6.37 28.67
C ASP A 148 37.38 -7.25 28.14
N PRO A 149 36.90 -8.24 28.91
CA PRO A 149 35.82 -9.14 28.48
C PRO A 149 34.53 -8.41 28.11
N ALA A 150 34.20 -7.31 28.81
CA ALA A 150 32.98 -6.54 28.54
C ALA A 150 33.11 -5.79 27.20
N ALA A 151 34.22 -5.08 27.00
CA ALA A 151 34.51 -4.40 25.73
C ALA A 151 34.57 -5.36 24.53
N GLN A 152 35.13 -6.57 24.70
CA GLN A 152 35.14 -7.59 23.63
C GLN A 152 33.76 -8.09 23.27
N SER A 153 32.92 -8.37 24.27
CA SER A 153 31.54 -8.84 24.06
C SER A 153 30.69 -7.77 23.37
N ARG A 154 30.86 -6.51 23.78
CA ARG A 154 30.22 -5.34 23.15
C ARG A 154 30.65 -5.21 21.69
N ALA A 155 31.96 -5.23 21.42
CA ALA A 155 32.48 -5.12 20.06
C ALA A 155 32.01 -6.27 19.16
N ALA A 156 31.91 -7.49 19.69
CA ALA A 156 31.36 -8.64 18.97
C ALA A 156 29.90 -8.46 18.58
N MET A 157 29.09 -7.93 19.50
CA MET A 157 27.70 -7.62 19.22
C MET A 157 27.57 -6.55 18.14
N GLN A 158 28.33 -5.46 18.26
CA GLN A 158 28.29 -4.35 17.30
C GLN A 158 28.78 -4.76 15.91
N ASP A 159 29.81 -5.61 15.81
CA ASP A 159 30.30 -6.14 14.53
C ASP A 159 29.26 -7.06 13.86
N MET A 160 28.64 -7.96 14.63
CA MET A 160 27.58 -8.83 14.12
C MET A 160 26.35 -8.03 13.69
N ALA A 161 25.86 -7.14 14.55
CA ALA A 161 24.69 -6.30 14.27
C ALA A 161 24.94 -5.36 13.08
N GLY A 162 26.15 -4.81 12.97
CA GLY A 162 26.56 -3.99 11.83
C GLY A 162 26.55 -4.78 10.52
N LYS A 163 26.98 -6.04 10.53
CA LYS A 163 26.87 -6.94 9.36
C LYS A 163 25.42 -7.19 8.98
N ILE A 164 24.55 -7.49 9.95
CA ILE A 164 23.11 -7.68 9.69
C ILE A 164 22.49 -6.42 9.08
N ALA A 165 22.80 -5.25 9.63
CA ALA A 165 22.30 -3.97 9.12
C ALA A 165 22.78 -3.71 7.68
N LEU A 166 24.06 -3.96 7.39
CA LEU A 166 24.62 -3.79 6.05
C LEU A 166 24.02 -4.79 5.05
N THR A 167 23.86 -6.07 5.43
CA THR A 167 23.18 -7.07 4.60
C THR A 167 21.74 -6.67 4.33
N SER A 168 21.03 -6.18 5.34
CA SER A 168 19.66 -5.69 5.18
C SER A 168 19.59 -4.49 4.21
N LEU A 169 20.58 -3.59 4.20
CA LEU A 169 20.65 -2.50 3.21
C LEU A 169 20.83 -3.01 1.78
N TRP A 170 21.65 -4.05 1.59
CA TRP A 170 21.81 -4.70 0.30
C TRP A 170 20.54 -5.40 -0.16
N ASP A 171 19.86 -6.11 0.75
CA ASP A 171 18.61 -6.82 0.44
C ASP A 171 17.52 -5.86 -0.05
N ILE A 172 17.30 -4.73 0.65
CA ILE A 172 16.33 -3.72 0.22
C ILE A 172 16.76 -3.01 -1.06
N GLY A 173 18.07 -2.79 -1.24
CA GLY A 173 18.60 -2.18 -2.45
C GLY A 173 18.35 -3.06 -3.68
N LEU A 174 18.56 -4.37 -3.55
CA LEU A 174 18.27 -5.35 -4.59
C LEU A 174 16.76 -5.41 -4.87
N PHE A 175 15.94 -5.51 -3.82
CA PHE A 175 14.48 -5.51 -3.93
C PHE A 175 13.99 -4.27 -4.69
N PHE A 176 14.45 -3.08 -4.29
CA PHE A 176 14.09 -1.83 -4.94
C PHE A 176 14.60 -1.72 -6.39
N ALA A 177 15.79 -2.25 -6.70
CA ALA A 177 16.30 -2.30 -8.05
C ALA A 177 15.40 -3.14 -8.97
N VAL A 178 14.91 -4.29 -8.49
CA VAL A 178 13.95 -5.12 -9.23
C VAL A 178 12.64 -4.36 -9.48
N LEU A 179 12.11 -3.65 -8.48
CA LEU A 179 10.94 -2.79 -8.64
C LEU A 179 11.16 -1.71 -9.70
N MET A 180 12.31 -1.04 -9.66
CA MET A 180 12.66 0.00 -10.61
C MET A 180 12.74 -0.53 -12.04
N VAL A 181 13.23 -1.74 -12.25
CA VAL A 181 13.25 -2.41 -13.56
C VAL A 181 11.83 -2.67 -14.06
N GLY A 182 10.95 -3.20 -13.21
CA GLY A 182 9.54 -3.43 -13.56
C GLY A 182 8.82 -2.13 -13.91
N PHE A 183 9.01 -1.09 -13.10
CA PHE A 183 8.46 0.24 -13.35
C PHE A 183 8.98 0.86 -14.65
N ALA A 184 10.30 0.84 -14.87
CA ALA A 184 10.93 1.36 -16.08
C ALA A 184 10.45 0.61 -17.33
N TYR A 185 10.19 -0.69 -17.23
CA TYR A 185 9.65 -1.49 -18.33
C TYR A 185 8.25 -1.00 -18.74
N VAL A 186 7.35 -0.80 -17.78
CA VAL A 186 5.98 -0.34 -18.06
C VAL A 186 5.97 1.10 -18.57
N TRP A 187 6.85 1.95 -18.03
CA TRP A 187 7.07 3.30 -18.55
C TRP A 187 7.54 3.25 -20.01
N LYS A 188 8.58 2.47 -20.32
CA LYS A 188 9.11 2.36 -21.68
C LYS A 188 8.06 1.86 -22.67
N ARG A 189 7.14 0.99 -22.25
CA ARG A 189 6.05 0.49 -23.09
C ARG A 189 5.01 1.57 -23.42
N GLY A 190 4.93 2.63 -22.63
CA GLY A 190 3.94 3.70 -22.79
C GLY A 190 2.56 3.33 -22.26
N ASP A 191 2.45 2.31 -21.41
CA ASP A 191 1.17 1.93 -20.78
C ASP A 191 0.66 3.04 -19.82
N LEU A 192 1.56 3.95 -19.43
CA LEU A 192 1.27 5.14 -18.63
C LEU A 192 0.90 6.37 -19.47
N ASP A 193 0.98 6.31 -20.81
CA ASP A 193 0.68 7.44 -21.68
C ASP A 193 -0.84 7.68 -21.79
N TRP A 194 -1.32 8.82 -21.28
CA TRP A 194 -2.73 9.19 -21.37
C TRP A 194 -3.17 9.59 -22.79
N VAL A 195 -2.28 10.18 -23.59
CA VAL A 195 -2.61 10.99 -24.78
C VAL A 195 -2.66 10.19 -26.11
N ARG A 196 -2.62 8.85 -26.11
CA ARG A 196 -2.73 8.06 -27.37
C ARG A 196 -4.15 7.71 -27.82
N SER A 197 -5.20 8.31 -27.26
CA SER A 197 -6.60 7.89 -27.48
C SER A 197 -7.32 8.49 -28.70
N THR A 198 -6.63 9.20 -29.60
CA THR A 198 -7.20 9.52 -30.92
C THR A 198 -6.46 8.79 -32.04
N ARG A 199 -6.36 7.46 -31.98
CA ARG A 199 -6.46 6.74 -33.25
C ARG A 199 -7.93 6.79 -33.60
N SER A 200 -8.24 7.73 -34.50
CA SER A 200 -9.49 7.79 -35.26
C SER A 200 -10.00 6.37 -35.46
N HIS A 201 -11.05 5.99 -34.73
CA HIS A 201 -12.03 5.14 -35.35
C HIS A 201 -12.51 5.98 -36.53
N SER A 202 -11.85 5.82 -37.68
CA SER A 202 -12.48 6.04 -38.97
C SER A 202 -13.54 4.95 -39.06
N GLY A 203 -14.57 5.09 -38.22
CA GLY A 203 -15.81 4.39 -38.34
C GLY A 203 -16.31 4.79 -39.70
N GLU A 204 -16.41 3.78 -40.55
CA GLU A 204 -17.24 3.77 -41.73
C GLU A 204 -18.45 4.65 -41.44
N VAL A 205 -18.51 5.80 -42.13
CA VAL A 205 -19.69 6.65 -42.10
C VAL A 205 -20.79 5.75 -42.66
N VAL A 206 -21.60 5.17 -41.79
CA VAL A 206 -22.83 4.52 -42.21
C VAL A 206 -23.68 5.65 -42.76
N GLU A 207 -23.59 5.83 -44.07
CA GLU A 207 -24.38 6.78 -44.84
C GLU A 207 -25.84 6.43 -44.59
N ARG A 208 -26.50 7.19 -43.71
CA ARG A 208 -27.94 7.07 -43.54
C ARG A 208 -28.57 7.46 -44.88
N ALA A 209 -29.32 6.53 -45.46
CA ALA A 209 -30.14 6.83 -46.62
C ALA A 209 -30.99 8.10 -46.35
N PRO A 210 -31.12 9.01 -47.32
CA PRO A 210 -31.87 10.24 -47.13
C PRO A 210 -33.34 9.91 -46.78
N VAL A 211 -33.84 10.63 -45.78
CA VAL A 211 -35.20 10.50 -45.19
C VAL A 211 -36.33 10.60 -46.23
N SER A 212 -36.04 11.09 -47.45
CA SER A 212 -36.99 11.19 -48.54
C SER A 212 -37.50 9.83 -49.06
N LEU A 213 -36.76 8.72 -48.88
CA LEU A 213 -37.16 7.42 -49.42
C LEU A 213 -38.18 6.66 -48.55
N GLU A 214 -38.29 6.95 -47.25
CA GLU A 214 -39.26 6.29 -46.36
C GLU A 214 -40.68 6.87 -46.48
N LEU A 215 -40.82 8.14 -46.86
CA LEU A 215 -42.12 8.79 -47.03
C LEU A 215 -42.82 8.36 -48.34
N GLU A 216 -42.06 8.05 -49.39
CA GLU A 216 -42.63 7.57 -50.66
C GLU A 216 -43.15 6.13 -50.56
N GLN A 217 -42.51 5.28 -49.75
CA GLN A 217 -42.96 3.91 -49.50
C GLN A 217 -44.16 3.82 -48.54
N ARG A 218 -44.37 4.82 -47.67
CA ARG A 218 -45.57 4.90 -46.81
C ARG A 218 -46.81 5.40 -47.55
N GLY A 219 -46.67 6.10 -48.67
CA GLY A 219 -47.78 6.56 -49.52
C GLY A 219 -48.38 5.48 -50.44
N ALA A 220 -47.68 4.35 -50.62
CA ALA A 220 -48.04 3.32 -51.62
C ALA A 220 -48.78 2.10 -51.03
N ARG A 221 -49.32 2.17 -49.80
CA ARG A 221 -50.18 1.09 -49.27
C ARG A 221 -51.64 1.36 -49.66
N PRO A 222 -52.28 0.51 -50.49
CA PRO A 222 -53.71 0.64 -50.72
C PRO A 222 -54.46 0.42 -49.41
N ALA A 223 -55.44 1.29 -49.14
CA ALA A 223 -56.30 1.25 -47.97
C ALA A 223 -57.08 -0.08 -47.92
N GLY A 224 -56.57 -1.04 -47.17
CA GLY A 224 -57.16 -2.35 -46.95
C GLY A 224 -57.62 -2.53 -45.52
N SER A 225 -58.92 -2.31 -45.31
CA SER A 225 -59.82 -2.87 -44.28
C SER A 225 -59.20 -3.75 -43.19
N ILE A 226 -59.31 -3.32 -41.92
CA ILE A 226 -59.45 -4.23 -40.77
C ILE A 226 -60.53 -3.67 -39.83
N LEU A 227 -61.79 -3.98 -40.14
CA LEU A 227 -62.78 -4.34 -39.13
C LEU A 227 -62.63 -5.84 -38.90
N THR A 228 -62.28 -6.30 -37.70
CA THR A 228 -62.91 -7.43 -36.99
C THR A 228 -62.17 -7.80 -35.70
N ALA A 229 -63.00 -7.99 -34.66
CA ALA A 229 -62.82 -8.74 -33.40
C ALA A 229 -61.75 -8.29 -32.39
#